data_AF-A0A2V8EQ57-F1
#
_entry.id   AF-A0A2V8EQ57-F1
#
_cell.length_a   1.000
_cell.length_b   1.000
_cell.length_c   1.000
_cell.angle_alpha   90.00
_cell.angle_beta   90.00
_cell.angle_gamma   90.00
#
_symmetry.space_group_name_H-M   'P 1'
#
loop_
_entity.id
_entity.type
_entity.pdbx_description
1 polymer ?
#
loop_
_entity_poly.entity_id
_entity_poly.type
_entity_poly.pdbx_seq_one_letter_code
_entity_poly.pdbx_strand_id
1 'polypeptide(L)'
;MVSRERFTTGGRIYFWVVILAGCSVFAVSLHQLIVEPIGRQWFILAALTLISGSATVKLPTSYASISTSETFTFTAVLLYGPAAGTVIVVLDALVISFWISKRHDEPHRALFNLSAPAVSVWCSSYLFFYTANIAPLVKEPSPLNAILPALVLFALTYFLLNSWLITFVIALERRLDPIKVWVRSFLWLSLNYFGGASVAFLLVGYNRTIDIGYVGVIIPLLLVLYFTFKTTMGRVEDADRHVEQINRLYLSTIETLAMAIDAKDQVTHGHIRRVQSSATTLAKEVGVKDDGLLKAIEAAALLHDMGKLAVPEYIL
;
A
#
# COMPACT_ATOMS: atom_id res chain seq x y z
N MET A 1 7.86 4.71 -9.05
CA MET A 1 7.00 3.57 -9.43
C MET A 1 6.01 4.07 -10.46
N VAL A 2 5.79 3.36 -11.59
CA VAL A 2 4.85 3.69 -12.70
C VAL A 2 5.43 4.35 -13.97
N SER A 3 6.42 3.77 -14.68
CA SER A 3 6.89 4.38 -15.95
C SER A 3 5.95 4.07 -17.12
N ARG A 4 5.49 5.08 -17.85
CA ARG A 4 4.55 4.98 -18.99
C ARG A 4 4.99 3.99 -20.09
N GLU A 5 6.29 3.70 -20.16
CA GLU A 5 6.93 2.77 -21.10
C GLU A 5 6.69 1.27 -20.81
N ARG A 6 6.22 0.92 -19.59
CA ARG A 6 6.03 -0.50 -19.19
C ARG A 6 4.61 -1.03 -19.37
N PHE A 7 3.63 -0.17 -19.68
CA PHE A 7 2.24 -0.60 -19.78
C PHE A 7 1.90 -1.30 -21.10
N THR A 8 1.14 -2.39 -21.00
CA THR A 8 0.36 -2.94 -22.12
C THR A 8 -0.73 -1.94 -22.55
N THR A 9 -1.26 -2.07 -23.77
CA THR A 9 -2.38 -1.22 -24.26
C THR A 9 -3.57 -1.23 -23.30
N GLY A 10 -3.92 -2.41 -22.76
CA GLY A 10 -4.99 -2.54 -21.75
C GLY A 10 -4.68 -1.80 -20.45
N GLY A 11 -3.43 -1.84 -19.96
CA GLY A 11 -3.03 -1.10 -18.77
C GLY A 11 -3.09 0.42 -18.95
N ARG A 12 -2.78 0.93 -20.14
CA ARG A 12 -2.96 2.36 -20.46
C ARG A 12 -4.42 2.76 -20.46
N ILE A 13 -5.30 1.95 -21.05
CA ILE A 13 -6.75 2.23 -21.07
C ILE A 13 -7.28 2.28 -19.64
N TYR A 14 -7.01 1.25 -18.83
CA TYR A 14 -7.42 1.21 -17.43
C TYR A 14 -6.97 2.45 -16.65
N PHE A 15 -5.70 2.81 -16.79
CA PHE A 15 -5.10 3.97 -16.13
C PHE A 15 -5.84 5.28 -16.46
N TRP A 16 -6.10 5.54 -17.74
CA TRP A 16 -6.80 6.76 -18.17
C TRP A 16 -8.28 6.76 -17.81
N VAL A 17 -8.95 5.60 -17.82
CA VAL A 17 -10.34 5.47 -17.40
C VAL A 17 -10.50 5.85 -15.94
N VAL A 18 -9.62 5.36 -15.05
CA VAL A 18 -9.66 5.72 -13.62
C VAL A 18 -9.41 7.21 -13.41
N ILE A 19 -8.45 7.80 -14.15
CA ILE A 19 -8.20 9.26 -14.07
C ILE A 19 -9.42 10.06 -14.52
N LEU A 20 -10.03 9.69 -15.64
CA LEU A 20 -11.19 10.39 -16.17
C LEU A 20 -12.40 10.28 -15.24
N ALA A 21 -12.63 9.10 -14.65
CA ALA A 21 -13.64 8.88 -13.63
C ALA A 21 -13.38 9.74 -12.38
N GLY A 22 -12.15 9.76 -11.87
CA GLY A 22 -11.78 10.56 -10.70
C GLY A 22 -11.90 12.06 -10.93
N CYS A 23 -11.48 12.56 -12.09
CA CYS A 23 -11.66 13.97 -12.47
C CYS A 23 -13.14 14.35 -12.56
N SER A 24 -13.98 13.47 -13.12
CA SER A 24 -15.42 13.68 -13.22
C SER A 24 -16.08 13.72 -11.84
N VAL A 25 -15.75 12.75 -10.98
CA VAL A 25 -16.20 12.66 -9.59
C VAL A 25 -15.80 13.90 -8.79
N PHE A 26 -14.56 14.37 -8.95
CA PHE A 26 -14.08 15.59 -8.32
C PHE A 26 -14.82 16.83 -8.83
N ALA A 27 -15.02 16.98 -10.14
CA ALA A 27 -15.75 18.10 -10.72
C ALA A 27 -17.21 18.16 -10.24
N VAL A 28 -17.90 17.02 -10.20
CA VAL A 28 -19.27 16.92 -9.67
C VAL A 28 -19.31 17.28 -8.19
N SER A 29 -18.37 16.76 -7.40
CA SER A 29 -18.31 17.05 -5.96
C SER A 29 -18.01 18.52 -5.68
N LEU A 30 -17.09 19.11 -6.44
CA LEU A 30 -16.74 20.53 -6.33
C LEU A 30 -17.93 21.43 -6.70
N HIS A 31 -18.64 21.10 -7.79
CA HIS A 31 -19.85 21.81 -8.17
C HIS A 31 -20.92 21.73 -7.08
N GLN A 32 -21.16 20.56 -6.50
CA GLN A 32 -22.12 20.40 -5.39
C GLN A 32 -21.75 21.27 -4.18
N LEU A 33 -20.47 21.35 -3.82
CA LEU A 33 -19.99 22.18 -2.71
C LEU A 33 -20.10 23.70 -2.98
N ILE A 34 -20.05 24.11 -4.26
CA ILE A 34 -20.27 25.50 -4.66
C ILE A 34 -21.75 25.86 -4.56
N VAL A 35 -22.65 24.94 -4.96
CA VAL A 35 -24.10 25.15 -4.93
C VAL A 35 -24.67 25.04 -3.51
N GLU A 36 -24.16 24.11 -2.70
CA GLU A 36 -24.50 23.94 -1.29
C GLU A 36 -23.28 24.22 -0.40
N PRO A 37 -23.06 25.50 0.01
CA PRO A 37 -21.91 25.86 0.80
C PRO A 37 -21.88 25.13 2.14
N ILE A 38 -20.74 24.52 2.43
CA ILE A 38 -20.44 23.82 3.67
C ILE A 38 -20.08 24.77 4.81
N GLY A 39 -20.36 24.34 6.04
CA GLY A 39 -20.06 25.11 7.25
C GLY A 39 -18.55 25.24 7.51
N ARG A 40 -18.17 26.28 8.27
CA ARG A 40 -16.76 26.61 8.59
C ARG A 40 -15.97 25.46 9.26
N GLN A 41 -16.67 24.59 9.98
CA GLN A 41 -16.08 23.43 10.65
C GLN A 41 -15.49 22.40 9.68
N TRP A 42 -15.95 22.35 8.41
CA TRP A 42 -15.34 21.51 7.39
C TRP A 42 -13.89 21.90 7.10
N PHE A 43 -13.55 23.20 7.13
CA PHE A 43 -12.17 23.65 6.90
C PHE A 43 -11.22 23.18 8.02
N ILE A 44 -11.73 23.01 9.24
CA ILE A 44 -10.96 22.45 10.36
C ILE A 44 -10.64 20.98 10.07
N LEU A 45 -11.65 20.20 9.63
CA LEU A 45 -11.42 18.81 9.23
C LEU A 45 -10.48 18.70 8.03
N ALA A 46 -10.62 19.56 7.03
CA ALA A 46 -9.72 19.61 5.89
C ALA A 46 -8.28 19.90 6.35
N ALA A 47 -8.07 20.90 7.21
CA ALA A 47 -6.75 21.22 7.76
C ALA A 47 -6.16 20.05 8.57
N LEU A 48 -6.95 19.43 9.46
CA LEU A 48 -6.52 18.26 10.22
C LEU A 48 -6.17 17.08 9.30
N THR A 49 -6.95 16.86 8.25
CA THR A 49 -6.68 15.83 7.23
C THR A 49 -5.32 16.07 6.58
N LEU A 50 -5.07 17.29 6.08
CA LEU A 50 -3.83 17.65 5.38
C LEU A 50 -2.60 17.56 6.30
N ILE A 51 -2.73 17.98 7.56
CA ILE A 51 -1.66 17.86 8.56
C ILE A 51 -1.38 16.39 8.84
N SER A 52 -2.43 15.58 9.04
CA SER A 52 -2.28 14.14 9.28
C SER A 52 -1.66 13.42 8.08
N GLY A 53 -2.05 13.79 6.86
CA GLY A 53 -1.49 13.28 5.62
C GLY A 53 0.00 13.61 5.45
N SER A 54 0.46 14.75 5.96
CA SER A 54 1.89 15.10 5.95
C SER A 54 2.75 14.20 6.86
N ALA A 55 2.15 13.52 7.83
CA ALA A 55 2.81 12.56 8.72
C ALA A 55 2.88 11.12 8.16
N THR A 56 2.60 10.94 6.87
CA THR A 56 2.59 9.63 6.19
C THR A 56 3.97 8.95 6.23
N VAL A 57 4.00 7.66 6.61
CA VAL A 57 5.22 6.84 6.64
C VAL A 57 5.30 5.98 5.37
N LYS A 58 6.44 6.02 4.67
CA LYS A 58 6.72 5.13 3.54
C LYS A 58 7.04 3.73 4.03
N LEU A 59 6.40 2.73 3.45
CA LEU A 59 6.72 1.33 3.71
C LEU A 59 7.95 0.92 2.88
N PRO A 60 9.01 0.35 3.48
CA PRO A 60 10.22 -0.03 2.75
C PRO A 60 10.04 -1.25 1.83
N THR A 61 9.12 -2.16 2.15
CA THR A 61 8.87 -3.40 1.39
C THR A 61 7.54 -3.45 0.64
N SER A 62 6.72 -2.40 0.75
CA SER A 62 5.40 -2.30 0.13
C SER A 62 5.30 -1.11 -0.82
N TYR A 63 4.50 -1.28 -1.88
CA TYR A 63 4.25 -0.26 -2.90
C TYR A 63 3.23 0.82 -2.48
N ALA A 64 2.78 0.79 -1.23
CA ALA A 64 1.78 1.71 -0.68
C ALA A 64 2.36 2.52 0.49
N SER A 65 1.82 3.72 0.70
CA SER A 65 2.09 4.56 1.87
C SER A 65 0.92 4.47 2.85
N ILE A 66 1.20 4.53 4.15
CA ILE A 66 0.16 4.55 5.20
C ILE A 66 -0.01 5.99 5.68
N SER A 67 -1.18 6.57 5.42
CA SER A 67 -1.63 7.82 6.04
C SER A 67 -2.51 7.51 7.25
N THR A 68 -2.68 8.47 8.15
CA THR A 68 -3.69 8.45 9.23
C THR A 68 -4.86 9.40 8.94
N SER A 69 -4.88 10.00 7.75
CA SER A 69 -5.86 10.99 7.30
C SER A 69 -7.25 10.41 7.00
N GLU A 70 -7.38 9.08 6.92
CA GLU A 70 -8.65 8.40 6.61
C GLU A 70 -9.72 8.68 7.67
N THR A 71 -9.33 8.78 8.94
CA THR A 71 -10.24 9.14 10.05
C THR A 71 -10.98 10.44 9.76
N PHE A 72 -10.25 11.48 9.33
CA PHE A 72 -10.83 12.80 9.09
C PHE A 72 -11.62 12.84 7.79
N THR A 73 -11.17 12.12 6.76
CA THR A 73 -11.91 11.94 5.52
C THR A 73 -13.26 11.27 5.77
N PHE A 74 -13.29 10.21 6.57
CA PHE A 74 -14.52 9.50 6.92
C PHE A 74 -15.44 10.37 7.78
N THR A 75 -14.87 11.09 8.75
CA THR A 75 -15.63 12.05 9.56
C THR A 75 -16.26 13.13 8.67
N ALA A 76 -15.55 13.63 7.66
CA ALA A 76 -16.08 14.60 6.72
C ALA A 76 -17.21 14.02 5.85
N VAL A 77 -17.07 12.77 5.38
CA VAL A 77 -18.15 12.07 4.67
C VAL A 77 -19.40 11.97 5.53
N LEU A 78 -19.26 11.51 6.77
CA LEU A 78 -20.39 11.30 7.68
C LEU A 78 -21.11 12.61 8.01
N LEU A 79 -20.35 13.67 8.31
CA LEU A 79 -20.89 14.96 8.73
C LEU A 79 -21.45 15.77 7.56
N TYR A 80 -20.73 15.85 6.45
CA TYR A 80 -20.99 16.79 5.36
C TYR A 80 -21.38 16.13 4.03
N GLY A 81 -21.29 14.81 3.93
CA GLY A 81 -21.74 14.04 2.77
C GLY A 81 -20.64 13.68 1.76
N PRO A 82 -21.02 12.99 0.66
CA PRO A 82 -20.10 12.44 -0.35
C PRO A 82 -19.18 13.48 -0.99
N ALA A 83 -19.73 14.64 -1.39
CA ALA A 83 -18.97 15.68 -2.07
C ALA A 83 -17.86 16.25 -1.19
N ALA A 84 -18.19 16.55 0.07
CA ALA A 84 -17.27 17.09 1.06
C ALA A 84 -16.09 16.15 1.35
N GLY A 85 -16.36 14.86 1.51
CA GLY A 85 -15.32 13.85 1.70
C GLY A 85 -14.45 13.65 0.47
N THR A 86 -15.05 13.66 -0.72
CA THR A 86 -14.34 13.50 -2.00
C THR A 86 -13.36 14.65 -2.26
N VAL A 87 -13.76 15.90 -1.98
CA VAL A 87 -12.85 17.04 -2.14
C VAL A 87 -11.71 16.98 -1.12
N ILE A 88 -11.98 16.63 0.14
CA ILE A 88 -10.93 16.46 1.16
C ILE A 88 -9.91 15.39 0.73
N VAL A 89 -10.37 14.22 0.27
CA VAL A 89 -9.45 13.13 -0.09
C VAL A 89 -8.57 13.50 -1.30
N VAL A 90 -9.10 14.27 -2.26
CA VAL A 90 -8.32 14.77 -3.39
C VAL A 90 -7.26 15.78 -2.95
N LEU A 91 -7.61 16.70 -2.04
CA LEU A 91 -6.65 17.67 -1.48
C LEU A 91 -5.56 16.96 -0.67
N ASP A 92 -5.94 15.96 0.12
CA ASP A 92 -5.00 15.14 0.90
C ASP A 92 -4.04 14.38 -0.02
N ALA A 93 -4.56 13.67 -1.03
CA ALA A 93 -3.74 12.97 -2.02
C ALA A 93 -2.81 13.91 -2.80
N LEU A 94 -3.24 15.15 -3.04
CA LEU A 94 -2.41 16.21 -3.64
C LEU A 94 -1.25 16.57 -2.72
N VAL A 95 -1.52 16.86 -1.43
CA VAL A 95 -0.47 17.20 -0.46
C VAL A 95 0.52 16.04 -0.29
N ILE A 96 0.02 14.81 -0.14
CA ILE A 96 0.85 13.62 -0.04
C ILE A 96 1.73 13.49 -1.28
N SER A 97 1.18 13.67 -2.48
CA SER A 97 1.94 13.59 -3.73
C SER A 97 3.07 14.63 -3.80
N PHE A 98 2.85 15.85 -3.32
CA PHE A 98 3.88 16.90 -3.27
C PHE A 98 4.93 16.66 -2.17
N TRP A 99 4.54 16.18 -0.99
CA TRP A 99 5.44 15.96 0.15
C TRP A 99 6.33 14.74 -0.03
N ILE A 100 5.76 13.63 -0.50
CA ILE A 100 6.46 12.35 -0.61
C ILE A 100 7.31 12.25 -1.87
N SER A 101 6.92 12.95 -2.94
CA SER A 101 7.63 12.90 -4.21
C SER A 101 8.67 14.02 -4.30
N LYS A 102 9.93 13.70 -4.02
CA LYS A 102 11.06 14.56 -4.39
C LYS A 102 11.10 14.70 -5.92
N ARG A 103 10.54 15.80 -6.45
CA ARG A 103 10.79 16.44 -7.76
C ARG A 103 10.76 15.59 -9.06
N HIS A 104 10.55 14.27 -9.01
CA HIS A 104 10.78 13.37 -10.14
C HIS A 104 9.63 12.36 -10.42
N ASP A 105 8.45 12.49 -9.83
CA ASP A 105 7.32 11.69 -10.30
C ASP A 105 6.68 12.29 -11.56
N GLU A 106 6.40 11.41 -12.52
CA GLU A 106 5.72 11.77 -13.73
C GLU A 106 4.29 12.24 -13.39
N PRO A 107 3.82 13.38 -13.93
CA PRO A 107 2.60 14.05 -13.49
C PRO A 107 1.33 13.19 -13.60
N HIS A 108 1.33 12.24 -14.53
CA HIS A 108 0.22 11.32 -14.70
C HIS A 108 0.04 10.36 -13.50
N ARG A 109 1.11 10.01 -12.78
CA ARG A 109 1.03 9.17 -11.57
C ARG A 109 0.33 9.86 -10.43
N ALA A 110 0.66 11.13 -10.23
CA ALA A 110 -0.03 11.97 -9.25
C ALA A 110 -1.53 11.99 -9.58
N LEU A 111 -1.91 12.25 -10.83
CA LEU A 111 -3.31 12.25 -11.25
C LEU A 111 -4.04 10.94 -10.92
N PHE A 112 -3.40 9.78 -11.15
CA PHE A 112 -4.00 8.49 -10.77
C PHE A 112 -4.15 8.36 -9.25
N ASN A 113 -3.13 8.73 -8.48
CA ASN A 113 -3.15 8.67 -7.02
C ASN A 113 -4.14 9.65 -6.38
N LEU A 114 -4.52 10.72 -7.08
CA LEU A 114 -5.64 11.59 -6.69
C LEU A 114 -6.99 10.97 -7.06
N SER A 115 -7.06 10.31 -8.23
CA SER A 115 -8.32 9.82 -8.81
C SER A 115 -8.84 8.55 -8.15
N ALA A 116 -7.97 7.57 -7.88
CA ALA A 116 -8.36 6.29 -7.28
C ALA A 116 -9.04 6.44 -5.90
N PRO A 117 -8.50 7.20 -4.93
CA PRO A 117 -9.19 7.43 -3.66
C PRO A 117 -10.45 8.27 -3.83
N ALA A 118 -10.48 9.24 -4.76
CA ALA A 118 -11.67 10.05 -5.02
C ALA A 118 -12.86 9.19 -5.49
N VAL A 119 -12.66 8.34 -6.49
CA VAL A 119 -13.69 7.40 -6.96
C VAL A 119 -14.14 6.47 -5.84
N SER A 120 -13.17 5.96 -5.07
CA SER A 120 -13.45 5.02 -3.98
C SER A 120 -14.29 5.65 -2.87
N VAL A 121 -13.93 6.84 -2.39
CA VAL A 121 -14.69 7.59 -1.36
C VAL A 121 -16.07 7.95 -1.89
N TRP A 122 -16.16 8.42 -3.12
CA TRP A 122 -17.44 8.81 -3.72
C TRP A 122 -18.39 7.61 -3.82
N CYS A 123 -17.96 6.50 -4.41
CA CYS A 123 -18.78 5.30 -4.51
C CYS A 123 -19.16 4.73 -3.14
N SER A 124 -18.21 4.61 -2.21
CA SER A 124 -18.50 4.04 -0.89
C SER A 124 -19.42 4.94 -0.07
N SER A 125 -19.27 6.26 -0.15
CA SER A 125 -20.11 7.22 0.59
C SER A 125 -21.55 7.26 0.07
N TYR A 126 -21.78 7.20 -1.24
CA TYR A 126 -23.14 7.06 -1.77
C TYR A 126 -23.79 5.74 -1.32
N LEU A 127 -23.03 4.64 -1.31
CA LEU A 127 -23.52 3.37 -0.78
C LEU A 127 -23.85 3.46 0.72
N PHE A 128 -23.02 4.16 1.51
CA PHE A 128 -23.30 4.44 2.92
C PHE A 128 -24.64 5.13 3.12
N PHE A 129 -24.85 6.29 2.49
CA PHE A 129 -26.08 7.07 2.67
C PHE A 129 -27.31 6.36 2.13
N TYR A 130 -27.18 5.61 1.04
CA TYR A 130 -28.26 4.80 0.48
C TYR A 130 -28.68 3.66 1.44
N THR A 131 -27.71 2.93 1.98
CA THR A 131 -27.99 1.79 2.88
C THR A 131 -28.44 2.23 4.28
N ALA A 132 -27.86 3.29 4.81
CA ALA A 132 -28.29 3.87 6.09
C ALA A 132 -29.65 4.58 5.98
N ASN A 133 -30.02 5.04 4.77
CA ASN A 133 -31.19 5.86 4.51
C ASN A 133 -31.23 7.12 5.41
N ILE A 134 -30.11 7.83 5.48
CA ILE A 134 -29.94 9.04 6.30
C ILE A 134 -29.43 10.21 5.46
N ALA A 135 -29.64 11.43 5.94
CA ALA A 135 -28.98 12.63 5.46
C ALA A 135 -27.60 12.82 6.14
N PRO A 136 -26.74 13.72 5.63
CA PRO A 136 -25.51 14.10 6.32
C PRO A 136 -25.77 14.51 7.78
N LEU A 137 -24.94 14.01 8.70
CA LEU A 137 -25.19 14.05 10.15
C LEU A 137 -25.18 15.47 10.76
N VAL A 138 -24.63 16.46 10.06
CA VAL A 138 -24.72 17.87 10.44
C VAL A 138 -26.12 18.44 10.17
N LYS A 139 -26.82 17.95 9.14
CA LYS A 139 -28.17 18.39 8.80
C LYS A 139 -29.20 17.74 9.72
N GLU A 140 -29.13 16.42 9.90
CA GLU A 140 -30.13 15.68 10.67
C GLU A 140 -29.52 14.64 11.63
N PRO A 141 -29.96 14.61 12.91
CA PRO A 141 -29.68 13.53 13.83
C PRO A 141 -30.08 12.16 13.28
N SER A 142 -29.15 11.20 13.32
CA SER A 142 -29.46 9.80 13.04
C SER A 142 -29.07 8.89 14.21
N PRO A 143 -29.83 7.81 14.46
CA PRO A 143 -29.55 6.88 15.54
C PRO A 143 -28.32 6.01 15.22
N LEU A 144 -27.54 5.66 16.25
CA LEU A 144 -26.27 4.95 16.09
C LEU A 144 -26.40 3.55 15.45
N ASN A 145 -27.54 2.89 15.67
CA ASN A 145 -27.83 1.57 15.09
C ASN A 145 -27.98 1.59 13.56
N ALA A 146 -28.40 2.72 12.96
CA ALA A 146 -28.45 2.89 11.51
C ALA A 146 -27.06 3.20 10.93
N ILE A 147 -26.24 3.95 11.68
CA ILE A 147 -24.91 4.41 11.24
C ILE A 147 -23.89 3.27 11.25
N LEU A 148 -23.84 2.47 12.32
CA LEU A 148 -22.79 1.48 12.55
C LEU A 148 -22.67 0.42 11.43
N PRO A 149 -23.74 -0.31 11.03
CA PRO A 149 -23.63 -1.31 9.97
C PRO A 149 -23.30 -0.69 8.61
N ALA A 150 -23.89 0.48 8.30
CA ALA A 150 -23.57 1.21 7.08
C ALA A 150 -22.10 1.68 7.07
N LEU A 151 -21.56 2.09 8.21
CA LEU A 151 -20.18 2.54 8.34
C LEU A 151 -19.18 1.39 8.13
N VAL A 152 -19.50 0.19 8.62
CA VAL A 152 -18.69 -1.01 8.34
C VAL A 152 -18.69 -1.30 6.84
N LEU A 153 -19.87 -1.25 6.20
CA LEU A 153 -20.00 -1.42 4.75
C LEU A 153 -19.23 -0.35 3.97
N PHE A 154 -19.29 0.90 4.41
CA PHE A 154 -18.55 2.02 3.85
C PHE A 154 -17.04 1.78 3.92
N ALA A 155 -16.52 1.46 5.10
CA ALA A 155 -15.09 1.22 5.30
C ALA A 155 -14.60 0.03 4.47
N LEU A 156 -15.38 -1.07 4.44
CA LEU A 156 -15.08 -2.25 3.62
C LEU A 156 -15.07 -1.91 2.13
N THR A 157 -16.10 -1.24 1.63
CA THR A 157 -16.23 -0.90 0.21
C THR A 157 -15.12 0.06 -0.22
N TYR A 158 -14.84 1.07 0.60
CA TYR A 158 -13.75 2.00 0.35
C TYR A 158 -12.40 1.29 0.32
N PHE A 159 -12.11 0.44 1.32
CA PHE A 159 -10.89 -0.34 1.38
C PHE A 159 -10.73 -1.21 0.14
N LEU A 160 -11.76 -1.99 -0.21
CA LEU A 160 -11.73 -2.89 -1.36
C LEU A 160 -11.54 -2.12 -2.68
N LEU A 161 -12.33 -1.08 -2.92
CA LEU A 161 -12.21 -0.29 -4.15
C LEU A 161 -10.84 0.38 -4.25
N ASN A 162 -10.42 1.12 -3.21
CA ASN A 162 -9.19 1.89 -3.26
C ASN A 162 -7.96 0.99 -3.40
N SER A 163 -7.87 -0.05 -2.57
CA SER A 163 -6.73 -0.98 -2.61
C SER A 163 -6.70 -1.80 -3.90
N TRP A 164 -7.86 -2.17 -4.45
CA TRP A 164 -7.94 -2.90 -5.70
C TRP A 164 -7.54 -2.04 -6.90
N LEU A 165 -8.01 -0.78 -6.97
CA LEU A 165 -7.63 0.14 -8.04
C LEU A 165 -6.11 0.33 -8.11
N ILE A 166 -5.49 0.54 -6.94
CA ILE A 166 -4.04 0.72 -6.81
C ILE A 166 -3.30 -0.60 -7.10
N THR A 167 -3.78 -1.73 -6.59
CA THR A 167 -3.11 -3.02 -6.83
C THR A 167 -3.15 -3.40 -8.29
N PHE A 168 -4.28 -3.21 -8.96
CA PHE A 168 -4.47 -3.60 -10.33
C PHE A 168 -3.55 -2.81 -11.27
N VAL A 169 -3.37 -1.51 -11.05
CA VAL A 169 -2.43 -0.72 -11.86
C VAL A 169 -0.98 -1.20 -11.68
N ILE A 170 -0.59 -1.55 -10.46
CA ILE A 170 0.77 -2.05 -10.15
C ILE A 170 0.98 -3.44 -10.76
N ALA A 171 -0.02 -4.32 -10.65
CA ALA A 171 0.03 -5.67 -11.22
C ALA A 171 0.17 -5.62 -12.74
N LEU A 172 -0.56 -4.72 -13.40
CA LEU A 172 -0.46 -4.52 -14.85
C LEU A 172 0.89 -3.93 -15.28
N GLU A 173 1.45 -2.99 -14.52
CA GLU A 173 2.76 -2.41 -14.81
C GLU A 173 3.89 -3.44 -14.65
N ARG A 174 3.83 -4.24 -13.58
CA ARG A 174 4.89 -5.19 -13.21
C ARG A 174 4.66 -6.61 -13.75
N ARG A 175 3.55 -6.85 -14.44
CA ARG A 175 3.10 -8.18 -14.93
C ARG A 175 3.07 -9.23 -13.82
N LEU A 176 2.55 -8.84 -12.65
CA LEU A 176 2.39 -9.70 -11.49
C LEU A 176 0.95 -10.19 -11.37
N ASP A 177 0.76 -11.24 -10.58
CA ASP A 177 -0.58 -11.69 -10.16
C ASP A 177 -1.20 -10.66 -9.20
N PRO A 178 -2.34 -10.04 -9.56
CA PRO A 178 -2.95 -8.97 -8.76
C PRO A 178 -3.43 -9.46 -7.39
N ILE A 179 -3.90 -10.70 -7.27
CA ILE A 179 -4.40 -11.25 -6.02
C ILE A 179 -3.24 -11.43 -5.05
N LYS A 180 -2.11 -11.98 -5.52
CA LYS A 180 -0.91 -12.15 -4.68
C LYS A 180 -0.36 -10.81 -4.20
N VAL A 181 -0.35 -9.79 -5.06
CA VAL A 181 0.07 -8.43 -4.68
C VAL A 181 -0.88 -7.84 -3.63
N TRP A 182 -2.19 -8.00 -3.82
CA TRP A 182 -3.20 -7.46 -2.92
C TRP A 182 -3.11 -8.09 -1.52
N VAL A 183 -3.09 -9.42 -1.46
CA VAL A 183 -3.01 -10.19 -0.20
C VAL A 183 -1.75 -9.84 0.58
N ARG A 184 -0.59 -9.74 -0.09
CA ARG A 184 0.69 -9.44 0.58
C ARG A 184 0.86 -7.98 0.97
N SER A 185 0.34 -7.05 0.17
CA SER A 185 0.65 -5.62 0.34
C SER A 185 -0.45 -4.85 1.07
N PHE A 186 -1.73 -5.19 0.88
CA PHE A 186 -2.86 -4.37 1.30
C PHE A 186 -3.72 -4.95 2.41
N LEU A 187 -3.73 -6.28 2.64
CA LEU A 187 -4.52 -6.85 3.74
C LEU A 187 -4.13 -6.29 5.10
N TRP A 188 -2.84 -6.00 5.31
CA TRP A 188 -2.37 -5.42 6.56
C TRP A 188 -2.78 -3.95 6.73
N LEU A 189 -2.99 -3.22 5.62
CA LEU A 189 -3.52 -1.85 5.67
C LEU A 189 -4.99 -1.81 6.06
N SER A 190 -5.76 -2.91 5.92
CA SER A 190 -7.18 -2.94 6.31
C SER A 190 -7.40 -2.47 7.75
N LEU A 191 -6.50 -2.82 8.67
CA LEU A 191 -6.57 -2.45 10.08
C LEU A 191 -6.55 -0.91 10.26
N ASN A 192 -5.84 -0.18 9.40
CA ASN A 192 -5.84 1.28 9.40
C ASN A 192 -7.21 1.85 8.99
N TYR A 193 -7.81 1.32 7.92
CA TYR A 193 -9.12 1.78 7.45
C TYR A 193 -10.23 1.51 8.48
N PHE A 194 -10.25 0.32 9.09
CA PHE A 194 -11.22 0.00 10.15
C PHE A 194 -10.96 0.77 11.44
N GLY A 195 -9.69 1.00 11.79
CA GLY A 195 -9.30 1.88 12.90
C GLY A 195 -9.83 3.29 12.68
N GLY A 196 -9.59 3.85 11.48
CA GLY A 196 -10.05 5.18 11.11
C GLY A 196 -11.57 5.33 11.12
N ALA A 197 -12.31 4.32 10.64
CA ALA A 197 -13.77 4.28 10.73
C ALA A 197 -14.28 4.22 12.16
N SER A 198 -13.64 3.43 13.03
CA SER A 198 -13.97 3.36 14.45
C SER A 198 -13.76 4.72 15.13
N VAL A 199 -12.66 5.40 14.82
CA VAL A 199 -12.42 6.76 15.33
C VAL A 199 -13.49 7.72 14.82
N ALA A 200 -13.77 7.72 13.51
CA ALA A 200 -14.79 8.58 12.91
C ALA A 200 -16.18 8.38 13.56
N PHE A 201 -16.53 7.12 13.86
CA PHE A 201 -17.77 6.79 14.59
C PHE A 201 -17.80 7.40 15.99
N LEU A 202 -16.72 7.23 16.76
CA LEU A 202 -16.62 7.79 18.12
C LEU A 202 -16.68 9.32 18.10
N LEU A 203 -16.03 9.95 17.12
CA LEU A 203 -16.07 11.40 16.95
C LEU A 203 -17.51 11.87 16.73
N VAL A 204 -18.16 11.36 15.68
CA VAL A 204 -19.54 11.73 15.33
C VAL A 204 -20.53 11.39 16.45
N GLY A 205 -20.30 10.28 17.17
CA GLY A 205 -21.14 9.81 18.27
C GLY A 205 -21.00 10.63 19.56
N TYR A 206 -19.80 11.15 19.87
CA TYR A 206 -19.54 11.91 21.09
C TYR A 206 -20.13 13.32 21.05
N ASN A 207 -19.93 14.06 19.95
CA ASN A 207 -20.57 15.35 19.73
C ASN A 207 -20.66 15.59 18.21
N ARG A 208 -21.79 16.15 17.72
CA ARG A 208 -21.96 16.45 16.29
C ARG A 208 -21.37 17.81 15.89
N THR A 209 -20.79 18.52 16.84
CA THR A 209 -20.08 19.79 16.67
C THR A 209 -18.61 19.64 17.07
N ILE A 210 -17.71 20.26 16.30
CA ILE A 210 -16.27 20.23 16.57
C ILE A 210 -15.94 21.29 17.63
N ASP A 211 -15.61 20.86 18.84
CA ASP A 211 -15.21 21.72 19.98
C ASP A 211 -13.75 21.45 20.43
N ILE A 212 -13.20 22.22 21.37
CA ILE A 212 -11.86 22.01 21.93
C ILE A 212 -11.73 20.62 22.58
N GLY A 213 -12.80 20.11 23.21
CA GLY A 213 -12.82 18.76 23.76
C GLY A 213 -12.62 17.65 22.71
N TYR A 214 -12.98 17.93 21.46
CA TYR A 214 -12.81 17.03 20.32
C TYR A 214 -11.32 16.80 20.00
N VAL A 215 -10.51 17.86 20.06
CA VAL A 215 -9.06 17.79 19.85
C VAL A 215 -8.37 16.96 20.95
N GLY A 216 -8.88 17.05 22.19
CA GLY A 216 -8.36 16.31 23.34
C GLY A 216 -8.48 14.79 23.23
N VAL A 217 -9.48 14.26 22.50
CA VAL A 217 -9.65 12.82 22.24
C VAL A 217 -8.88 12.38 20.99
N ILE A 218 -8.82 13.24 19.96
CA ILE A 218 -8.16 12.95 18.69
C ILE A 218 -6.66 12.79 18.85
N ILE A 219 -6.00 13.70 19.56
CA ILE A 219 -4.53 13.70 19.65
C ILE A 219 -4.00 12.39 20.29
N PRO A 220 -4.49 11.93 21.45
CA PRO A 220 -4.04 10.67 22.04
C PRO A 220 -4.30 9.46 21.15
N LEU A 221 -5.46 9.43 20.47
CA LEU A 221 -5.85 8.31 19.63
C LEU A 221 -5.00 8.24 18.35
N LEU A 222 -4.70 9.39 17.73
CA LEU A 222 -3.73 9.48 16.63
C LEU A 222 -2.32 9.08 17.08
N LEU A 223 -1.91 9.47 18.29
CA LEU A 223 -0.61 9.06 18.83
C LEU A 223 -0.55 7.54 19.03
N VAL A 224 -1.58 6.93 19.63
CA VAL A 224 -1.64 5.47 19.80
C VAL A 224 -1.61 4.76 18.45
N LEU A 225 -2.38 5.23 17.48
CA LEU A 225 -2.41 4.68 16.13
C LEU A 225 -1.02 4.79 15.47
N TYR A 226 -0.44 6.00 15.48
CA TYR A 226 0.90 6.26 14.94
C TYR A 226 1.99 5.41 15.60
N PHE A 227 2.01 5.32 16.94
CA PHE A 227 3.00 4.53 17.66
C PHE A 227 2.81 3.03 17.43
N THR A 228 1.57 2.54 17.41
CA THR A 228 1.27 1.13 17.11
C THR A 228 1.77 0.77 15.70
N PHE A 229 1.52 1.64 14.71
CA PHE A 229 2.00 1.44 13.35
C PHE A 229 3.53 1.52 13.26
N LYS A 230 4.14 2.56 13.84
CA LYS A 230 5.59 2.73 13.83
C LYS A 230 6.30 1.53 14.45
N THR A 231 5.79 1.04 15.59
CA THR A 231 6.36 -0.12 16.29
C THR A 231 6.22 -1.39 15.47
N THR A 232 5.06 -1.60 14.84
CA THR A 232 4.85 -2.80 14.04
C THR A 232 5.66 -2.78 12.75
N MET A 233 5.85 -1.61 12.14
CA MET A 233 6.71 -1.49 10.96
C MET A 233 8.18 -1.71 11.26
N GLY A 234 8.67 -1.20 12.40
CA GLY A 234 10.01 -1.54 12.86
C GLY A 234 10.23 -3.04 12.97
N ARG A 235 9.23 -3.78 13.48
CA ARG A 235 9.29 -5.25 13.57
C ARG A 235 9.32 -5.97 12.22
N VAL A 236 8.57 -5.47 11.23
CA VAL A 236 8.56 -6.05 9.88
C VAL A 236 9.91 -5.80 9.20
N GLU A 237 10.45 -4.59 9.29
CA GLU A 237 11.79 -4.28 8.78
C GLU A 237 12.88 -5.14 9.42
N ASP A 238 12.82 -5.31 10.74
CA ASP A 238 13.77 -6.14 11.47
C ASP A 238 13.67 -7.62 11.05
N ALA A 239 12.45 -8.13 10.84
CA ALA A 239 12.23 -9.49 10.36
C ALA A 239 12.79 -9.69 8.94
N ASP A 240 12.54 -8.77 8.01
CA ASP A 240 13.07 -8.82 6.65
C ASP A 240 14.60 -8.79 6.64
N ARG A 241 15.22 -7.92 7.45
CA ARG A 241 16.69 -7.89 7.62
C ARG A 241 17.22 -9.19 8.19
N HIS A 242 16.52 -9.81 9.13
CA HIS A 242 16.90 -11.09 9.70
C HIS A 242 16.90 -12.20 8.66
N VAL A 243 15.87 -12.26 7.81
CA VAL A 243 15.77 -13.22 6.71
C VAL A 243 16.92 -13.04 5.72
N GLU A 244 17.25 -11.80 5.36
CA GLU A 244 18.36 -11.50 4.45
C GLU A 244 19.72 -11.90 5.04
N GLN A 245 19.93 -11.66 6.34
CA GLN A 245 21.13 -12.10 7.06
C GLN A 245 21.26 -13.62 7.09
N ILE A 246 20.18 -14.35 7.38
CA ILE A 246 20.17 -15.82 7.38
C ILE A 246 20.51 -16.36 5.98
N ASN A 247 19.91 -15.80 4.93
CA ASN A 247 20.16 -16.24 3.57
C ASN A 247 21.63 -16.03 3.16
N ARG A 248 22.24 -14.90 3.57
CA ARG A 248 23.66 -14.63 3.34
C ARG A 248 24.56 -15.61 4.09
N LEU A 249 24.25 -15.93 5.35
CA LEU A 249 24.99 -16.93 6.13
C LEU A 249 24.88 -18.33 5.51
N TYR A 250 23.69 -18.69 5.03
CA TYR A 250 23.45 -19.96 4.36
C TYR A 250 24.30 -20.10 3.08
N LEU A 251 24.29 -19.08 2.21
CA LEU A 251 25.14 -19.06 1.00
C LEU A 251 26.63 -19.09 1.32
N SER A 252 27.08 -18.33 2.32
CA SER A 252 28.48 -18.35 2.76
C SER A 252 28.90 -19.72 3.31
N THR A 253 27.98 -20.42 3.97
CA THR A 253 28.23 -21.77 4.51
C THR A 253 28.33 -22.79 3.37
N ILE A 254 27.43 -22.72 2.40
CA ILE A 254 27.49 -23.54 1.17
C ILE A 254 28.78 -23.28 0.40
N GLU A 255 29.17 -22.01 0.21
CA GLU A 255 30.43 -21.66 -0.48
C GLU A 255 31.65 -22.21 0.27
N THR A 256 31.64 -22.18 1.61
CA THR A 256 32.72 -22.75 2.44
C THR A 256 32.79 -24.27 2.33
N LEU A 257 31.66 -24.96 2.38
CA LEU A 257 31.59 -26.41 2.20
C LEU A 257 32.05 -26.80 0.79
N ALA A 258 31.60 -26.07 -0.23
CA ALA A 258 32.00 -26.28 -1.61
C ALA A 258 33.52 -26.06 -1.80
N MET A 259 34.10 -25.02 -1.21
CA MET A 259 35.56 -24.80 -1.22
C MET A 259 36.32 -25.91 -0.49
N ALA A 260 35.80 -26.45 0.61
CA ALA A 260 36.43 -27.58 1.29
C ALA A 260 36.42 -28.86 0.43
N ILE A 261 35.36 -29.07 -0.37
CA ILE A 261 35.27 -30.16 -1.35
C ILE A 261 36.26 -29.94 -2.50
N ASP A 262 36.31 -28.72 -3.08
CA ASP A 262 37.27 -28.33 -4.14
C ASP A 262 38.73 -28.43 -3.66
N ALA A 263 38.99 -28.31 -2.35
CA ALA A 263 40.32 -28.51 -1.77
C ALA A 263 40.67 -29.99 -1.59
N LYS A 264 39.66 -30.86 -1.36
CA LYS A 264 39.83 -32.32 -1.26
C LYS A 264 40.03 -32.93 -2.65
N ASP A 265 39.28 -32.45 -3.63
CA ASP A 265 39.30 -32.87 -5.02
C ASP A 265 40.46 -32.13 -5.72
N GLN A 266 41.49 -32.78 -6.26
CA GLN A 266 42.68 -32.09 -6.83
C GLN A 266 42.40 -31.26 -8.10
N VAL A 267 41.15 -30.89 -8.35
CA VAL A 267 40.70 -30.13 -9.51
C VAL A 267 41.00 -28.64 -9.29
N THR A 268 41.38 -27.96 -10.37
CA THR A 268 41.90 -26.57 -10.38
C THR A 268 41.12 -25.59 -9.49
N HIS A 269 41.85 -24.79 -8.69
CA HIS A 269 41.31 -23.72 -7.85
C HIS A 269 40.24 -22.88 -8.57
N GLY A 270 39.09 -22.71 -7.92
CA GLY A 270 38.01 -21.82 -8.39
C GLY A 270 37.15 -22.43 -9.49
N HIS A 271 37.22 -23.74 -9.72
CA HIS A 271 36.34 -24.46 -10.65
C HIS A 271 34.86 -24.20 -10.31
N ILE A 272 34.48 -24.33 -9.05
CA ILE A 272 33.10 -24.17 -8.57
C ILE A 272 32.56 -22.76 -8.90
N ARG A 273 33.35 -21.71 -8.68
CA ARG A 273 32.96 -20.32 -9.00
C ARG A 273 32.76 -20.12 -10.49
N ARG A 274 33.59 -20.75 -11.34
CA ARG A 274 33.44 -20.70 -12.80
C ARG A 274 32.18 -21.44 -13.26
N VAL A 275 31.88 -22.60 -12.68
CA VAL A 275 30.66 -23.37 -12.98
C VAL A 275 29.41 -22.58 -12.58
N GLN A 276 29.39 -22.02 -11.37
CA GLN A 276 28.30 -21.16 -10.87
C GLN A 276 28.08 -19.95 -11.79
N SER A 277 29.15 -19.22 -12.14
CA SER A 277 29.08 -18.08 -13.05
C SER A 277 28.59 -18.47 -14.45
N SER A 278 29.05 -19.62 -14.97
CA SER A 278 28.65 -20.09 -16.30
C SER A 278 27.20 -20.54 -16.32
N ALA A 279 26.75 -21.29 -15.31
CA ALA A 279 25.38 -21.78 -15.19
C ALA A 279 24.37 -20.62 -15.05
N THR A 280 24.66 -19.63 -14.21
CA THR A 280 23.80 -18.46 -14.03
C THR A 280 23.77 -17.55 -15.26
N THR A 281 24.90 -17.36 -15.94
CA THR A 281 24.97 -16.60 -17.19
C THR A 281 24.18 -17.31 -18.29
N LEU A 282 24.39 -18.62 -18.45
CA LEU A 282 23.66 -19.42 -19.43
C LEU A 282 22.15 -19.34 -19.16
N ALA A 283 21.70 -19.54 -17.92
CA ALA A 283 20.29 -19.47 -17.56
C ALA A 283 19.63 -18.14 -17.97
N LYS A 284 20.33 -17.02 -17.79
CA LYS A 284 19.87 -15.70 -18.23
C LYS A 284 19.75 -15.62 -19.76
N GLU A 285 20.76 -16.12 -20.48
CA GLU A 285 20.79 -16.13 -21.95
C GLU A 285 19.68 -17.02 -22.55
N VAL A 286 19.36 -18.17 -21.95
CA VAL A 286 18.26 -19.03 -22.42
C VAL A 286 16.87 -18.49 -22.03
N GLY A 287 16.80 -17.33 -21.37
CA GLY A 287 15.55 -16.62 -21.11
C GLY A 287 14.89 -16.93 -19.77
N VAL A 288 15.62 -17.48 -18.79
CA VAL A 288 15.11 -17.61 -17.41
C VAL A 288 14.96 -16.22 -16.80
N LYS A 289 13.72 -15.83 -16.50
CA LYS A 289 13.36 -14.51 -15.95
C LYS A 289 12.87 -14.56 -14.50
N ASP A 290 12.68 -15.76 -13.95
CA ASP A 290 12.27 -15.94 -12.57
C ASP A 290 13.49 -15.87 -11.65
N ASP A 291 13.54 -14.86 -10.78
CA ASP A 291 14.65 -14.64 -9.84
C ASP A 291 14.80 -15.80 -8.84
N GLY A 292 13.70 -16.46 -8.47
CA GLY A 292 13.71 -17.63 -7.59
C GLY A 292 14.43 -18.80 -8.24
N LEU A 293 14.11 -19.07 -9.51
CA LEU A 293 14.74 -20.12 -10.30
C LEU A 293 16.22 -19.80 -10.58
N LEU A 294 16.58 -18.54 -10.85
CA LEU A 294 17.98 -18.14 -11.00
C LEU A 294 18.80 -18.40 -9.72
N LYS A 295 18.26 -18.04 -8.55
CA LYS A 295 18.90 -18.34 -7.26
C LYS A 295 19.00 -19.85 -7.00
N ALA A 296 17.99 -20.62 -7.41
CA ALA A 296 18.03 -22.08 -7.29
C ALA A 296 19.11 -22.71 -8.19
N ILE A 297 19.26 -22.23 -9.44
CA ILE A 297 20.32 -22.67 -10.36
C ILE A 297 21.70 -22.32 -9.80
N GLU A 298 21.85 -21.12 -9.27
CA GLU A 298 23.09 -20.67 -8.63
C GLU A 298 23.49 -21.59 -7.47
N ALA A 299 22.56 -21.87 -6.55
CA ALA A 299 22.80 -22.77 -5.43
C ALA A 299 23.05 -24.23 -5.87
N ALA A 300 22.34 -24.71 -6.89
CA ALA A 300 22.52 -26.06 -7.41
C ALA A 300 23.90 -26.25 -8.07
N ALA A 301 24.39 -25.25 -8.80
CA ALA A 301 25.71 -25.28 -9.43
C ALA A 301 26.85 -25.36 -8.40
N LEU A 302 26.70 -24.64 -7.27
CA LEU A 302 27.61 -24.73 -6.12
C LEU A 302 27.68 -26.13 -5.50
N LEU A 303 26.57 -26.87 -5.54
CA LEU A 303 26.41 -28.15 -4.84
C LEU A 303 26.59 -29.39 -5.73
N HIS A 304 26.84 -29.22 -7.03
CA HIS A 304 26.77 -30.32 -8.01
C HIS A 304 27.68 -31.52 -7.67
N ASP A 305 28.83 -31.24 -7.07
CA ASP A 305 29.85 -32.24 -6.70
C ASP A 305 29.83 -32.62 -5.21
N MET A 306 28.80 -32.23 -4.45
CA MET A 306 28.69 -32.58 -3.03
C MET A 306 28.75 -34.09 -2.77
N GLY A 307 28.31 -34.92 -3.73
CA GLY A 307 28.35 -36.37 -3.63
C GLY A 307 29.76 -36.97 -3.52
N LYS A 308 30.81 -36.25 -3.95
CA LYS A 308 32.21 -36.70 -3.86
C LYS A 308 32.69 -36.84 -2.41
N LEU A 309 32.02 -36.20 -1.45
CA LEU A 309 32.31 -36.38 -0.02
C LEU A 309 32.15 -37.84 0.45
N ALA A 310 31.23 -38.59 -0.15
CA ALA A 310 30.95 -39.98 0.21
C ALA A 310 31.88 -40.99 -0.50
N VAL A 311 32.76 -40.52 -1.39
CA VAL A 311 33.66 -41.37 -2.17
C VAL A 311 35.01 -41.51 -1.42
N PRO A 312 35.51 -42.75 -1.22
CA PRO A 312 36.81 -43.00 -0.59
C PRO A 312 37.99 -42.38 -1.35
N GLU A 313 39.05 -41.94 -0.64
CA GLU A 313 40.24 -41.29 -1.24
C GLU A 313 40.94 -42.12 -2.33
N TYR A 314 40.88 -43.45 -2.27
CA TYR A 314 41.56 -44.29 -3.27
C TYR A 314 40.84 -44.34 -4.64
N ILE A 315 39.63 -43.75 -4.73
CA ILE A 315 38.81 -43.69 -5.95
C ILE A 315 38.85 -42.30 -6.60
N LEU A 316 39.05 -41.24 -5.79
CA LEU A 316 39.13 -39.84 -6.22
C LEU A 316 40.56 -39.46 -6.62
#